data_AF-A0A453ELB0-F1
#
_entry.id   AF-A0A453ELB0-F1
#
_cell.length_a   1.000
_cell.length_b   1.000
_cell.length_c   1.000
_cell.angle_alpha   90.00
_cell.angle_beta   90.00
_cell.angle_gamma   90.00
#
_symmetry.space_group_name_H-M   'P 1'
#
loop_
_entity.id
_entity.type
_entity.pdbx_description
1 polymer ?
#
loop_
_entity_poly.entity_id
_entity_poly.type
_entity_poly.pdbx_seq_one_letter_code
_entity_poly.pdbx_strand_id
1 'polypeptide(L)'
;MDLMLWVDLACGILALDTSGLLLQRRPELRYGPLPDECQSPGNNGLARERCVGVSEGMVRFLEISNYERIRLWTLVDIGTGGWTLDHQLDLENLWDEDGFKAMGLPNDCPAVAFIHREHATMAYFFQESQLFHVDMSTGKFMDVQYFMMNNPPADYHSSRFVRPWKLPQSLFSG
;
A
#
# COMPACT_ATOMS: atom_id res chain seq x y z
N MET A 1 0.70 18.35 -15.20
CA MET A 1 -0.61 18.16 -14.57
C MET A 1 -0.33 17.86 -13.13
N ASP A 2 -0.80 18.72 -12.23
CA ASP A 2 -0.65 18.50 -10.80
C ASP A 2 -1.96 17.89 -10.29
N LEU A 3 -1.89 16.69 -9.73
CA LEU A 3 -3.06 15.99 -9.21
C LEU A 3 -3.00 15.93 -7.69
N MET A 4 -4.13 16.23 -7.05
CA MET A 4 -4.39 15.89 -5.66
C MET A 4 -5.27 14.65 -5.61
N LEU A 5 -4.85 13.63 -4.85
CA LEU A 5 -5.56 12.37 -4.70
C LEU A 5 -6.09 12.21 -3.27
N TRP A 6 -7.35 11.79 -3.15
CA TRP A 6 -7.91 11.25 -1.90
C TRP A 6 -8.24 9.79 -2.11
N VAL A 7 -7.99 8.99 -1.08
CA VAL A 7 -8.16 7.55 -1.11
C VAL A 7 -9.19 7.14 -0.08
N ASP A 8 -10.16 6.35 -0.51
CA ASP A 8 -10.99 5.52 0.34
C ASP A 8 -10.66 4.05 0.04
N LEU A 9 -10.14 3.33 1.03
CA LEU A 9 -9.70 1.94 0.88
C LEU A 9 -10.87 0.95 0.67
N ALA A 10 -12.12 1.40 0.83
CA ALA A 10 -13.32 0.60 0.62
C ALA A 10 -13.81 0.69 -0.84
N CYS A 11 -13.73 1.87 -1.47
CA CYS A 11 -14.42 2.10 -2.74
C CYS A 11 -13.56 2.67 -3.88
N GLY A 12 -12.58 3.54 -3.64
CA GLY A 12 -11.90 4.20 -4.75
C GLY A 12 -11.02 5.39 -4.43
N ILE A 13 -10.66 6.09 -5.50
CA ILE A 13 -9.78 7.24 -5.50
C ILE A 13 -10.51 8.42 -6.12
N LEU A 14 -10.42 9.58 -5.47
CA LEU A 14 -10.84 10.86 -6.03
C LEU A 14 -9.59 11.61 -6.48
N ALA A 15 -9.59 12.08 -7.72
CA ALA A 15 -8.54 12.93 -8.28
C ALA A 15 -9.07 14.31 -8.65
N LEU A 16 -8.30 15.33 -8.27
CA LEU A 16 -8.53 16.72 -8.63
C LEU A 16 -7.34 17.24 -9.42
N ASP A 17 -7.57 17.75 -10.62
CA ASP A 17 -6.57 18.53 -11.35
C ASP A 17 -6.42 19.92 -10.72
N THR A 18 -5.28 20.13 -10.06
CA THR A 18 -4.97 21.38 -9.37
C THR A 18 -4.33 22.43 -10.29
N SER A 19 -3.88 22.06 -11.49
CA SER A 19 -3.29 23.02 -12.44
C SER A 19 -4.29 24.10 -12.87
N GLY A 20 -5.59 23.78 -12.90
CA GLY A 20 -6.67 24.72 -13.19
C GLY A 20 -7.01 25.69 -12.04
N LEU A 21 -6.63 25.36 -10.80
CA LEU A 21 -7.01 26.15 -9.61
C LEU A 21 -6.34 27.54 -9.61
N LEU A 22 -5.10 27.63 -10.08
CA LEU A 22 -4.39 28.91 -10.20
C LEU A 22 -4.93 29.78 -11.36
N LEU A 23 -5.64 29.17 -12.32
CA LEU A 23 -6.13 29.82 -13.53
C LEU A 23 -7.63 30.13 -13.50
N GLN A 24 -8.28 30.05 -12.32
CA GLN A 24 -9.74 30.22 -12.14
C GLN A 24 -10.60 29.35 -13.06
N ARG A 25 -10.07 28.22 -13.56
CA ARG A 25 -10.88 27.23 -14.29
C ARG A 25 -11.65 26.40 -13.28
N ARG A 26 -12.83 25.93 -13.68
CA ARG A 26 -13.59 24.98 -12.85
C ARG A 26 -12.75 23.71 -12.71
N PRO A 27 -12.41 23.30 -11.47
CA PRO A 27 -11.69 22.04 -11.27
C PRO A 27 -12.55 20.87 -11.74
N GLU A 28 -11.92 19.91 -12.40
CA GLU A 28 -12.54 18.61 -12.69
C GLU A 28 -12.17 17.63 -11.60
N LEU A 29 -13.18 17.16 -10.86
CA LEU A 29 -13.05 16.05 -9.93
C LEU A 29 -13.40 14.75 -10.66
N ARG A 30 -12.52 13.75 -10.58
CA ARG A 30 -12.71 12.45 -11.21
C ARG A 30 -12.69 11.38 -10.12
N TYR A 31 -13.67 10.49 -10.18
CA TYR A 31 -13.73 9.31 -9.32
C TYR A 31 -13.31 8.08 -10.13
N GLY A 32 -12.34 7.34 -9.62
CA GLY A 32 -11.97 6.02 -10.11
C GLY A 32 -12.27 4.96 -9.03
N PRO A 33 -13.14 3.98 -9.27
CA PRO A 33 -13.36 2.89 -8.32
C PRO A 33 -12.08 2.06 -8.13
N LEU A 34 -11.97 1.35 -7.01
CA LEU A 34 -11.01 0.24 -6.83
C LEU A 34 -11.36 -0.92 -7.79
N PRO A 35 -10.46 -1.90 -8.01
CA PRO A 35 -10.78 -3.10 -8.78
C PRO A 35 -12.10 -3.72 -8.29
N ASP A 36 -12.95 -4.16 -9.22
CA ASP A 36 -14.34 -4.58 -8.92
C ASP A 36 -14.41 -5.64 -7.83
N GLU A 37 -13.48 -6.59 -7.82
CA GLU A 37 -13.42 -7.64 -6.82
C GLU A 37 -12.88 -7.21 -5.45
N CYS A 38 -12.32 -6.01 -5.35
CA CYS A 38 -11.75 -5.44 -4.12
C CYS A 38 -12.71 -4.46 -3.43
N GLN A 39 -13.79 -4.03 -4.09
CA GLN A 39 -14.74 -3.08 -3.51
C GLN A 39 -15.46 -3.70 -2.31
N SER A 40 -15.53 -2.95 -1.20
CA SER A 40 -16.17 -3.39 0.05
C SER A 40 -17.17 -2.35 0.55
N PRO A 41 -18.39 -2.75 0.94
CA PRO A 41 -19.39 -1.82 1.48
C PRO A 41 -19.10 -1.38 2.93
N GLY A 42 -18.08 -1.93 3.60
CA GLY A 42 -17.73 -1.63 5.00
C GLY A 42 -16.33 -1.05 5.15
N ASN A 43 -16.13 -0.06 6.03
CA ASN A 43 -14.83 0.64 6.19
C ASN A 43 -14.01 0.21 7.42
N ASN A 44 -14.54 -0.66 8.27
CA ASN A 44 -13.88 -1.02 9.52
C ASN A 44 -12.73 -1.98 9.22
N GLY A 45 -11.52 -1.65 9.70
CA GLY A 45 -10.36 -2.55 9.65
C GLY A 45 -9.57 -2.58 8.33
N LEU A 46 -10.09 -2.06 7.22
CA LEU A 46 -9.47 -2.19 5.89
C LEU A 46 -8.01 -1.70 5.79
N ALA A 47 -7.59 -0.76 6.64
CA ALA A 47 -6.20 -0.30 6.62
C ALA A 47 -5.18 -1.37 7.04
N ARG A 48 -5.62 -2.40 7.77
CA ARG A 48 -4.79 -3.55 8.13
C ARG A 48 -4.53 -4.43 6.91
N GLU A 49 -5.48 -4.50 5.98
CA GLU A 49 -5.41 -5.38 4.81
C GLU A 49 -5.00 -4.64 3.54
N ARG A 50 -5.14 -3.31 3.50
CA ARG A 50 -5.06 -2.53 2.26
C ARG A 50 -4.21 -1.28 2.41
N CYS A 51 -3.53 -0.91 1.33
CA CYS A 51 -3.00 0.44 1.18
C CYS A 51 -3.05 0.92 -0.28
N VAL A 52 -3.07 2.23 -0.46
CA VAL A 52 -2.79 2.88 -1.74
C VAL A 52 -1.55 3.74 -1.55
N GLY A 53 -0.65 3.68 -2.52
CA GLY A 53 0.58 4.45 -2.53
C GLY A 53 0.98 4.87 -3.94
N VAL A 54 2.04 5.66 -4.04
CA VAL A 54 2.66 6.00 -5.33
C VAL A 54 4.04 5.35 -5.36
N SER A 55 4.29 4.54 -6.37
CA SER A 55 5.57 3.89 -6.62
C SER A 55 5.97 4.06 -8.08
N GLU A 56 7.20 4.51 -8.31
CA GLU A 56 7.74 4.78 -9.65
C GLU A 56 6.83 5.71 -10.48
N GLY A 57 6.18 6.67 -9.81
CA GLY A 57 5.26 7.62 -10.45
C GLY A 57 3.86 7.07 -10.74
N MET A 58 3.60 5.79 -10.45
CA MET A 58 2.31 5.14 -10.69
C MET A 58 1.54 4.97 -9.37
N VAL A 59 0.22 5.14 -9.42
CA VAL A 59 -0.66 4.84 -8.28
C VAL A 59 -0.83 3.33 -8.18
N ARG A 60 -0.57 2.80 -6.98
CA ARG A 60 -0.61 1.37 -6.68
C ARG A 60 -1.59 1.08 -5.57
N PHE A 61 -2.27 -0.05 -5.67
CA PHE A 61 -3.15 -0.58 -4.63
C PHE A 61 -2.66 -1.97 -4.21
N LEU A 62 -2.42 -2.15 -2.92
CA LEU A 62 -2.01 -3.41 -2.33
C LEU A 62 -3.11 -3.90 -1.40
N GLU A 63 -3.49 -5.16 -1.51
CA GLU A 63 -4.52 -5.79 -0.69
C GLU A 63 -4.08 -7.18 -0.22
N ILE A 64 -4.42 -7.52 1.02
CA ILE A 64 -4.51 -8.89 1.50
C ILE A 64 -5.98 -9.32 1.41
N SER A 65 -6.30 -10.14 0.41
CA SER A 65 -7.65 -10.63 0.15
C SER A 65 -7.92 -11.92 0.93
N ASN A 66 -9.06 -11.96 1.62
CA ASN A 66 -9.55 -13.12 2.40
C ASN A 66 -8.55 -13.70 3.42
N TYR A 67 -7.56 -12.92 3.87
CA TYR A 67 -6.45 -13.41 4.71
C TYR A 67 -5.65 -14.57 4.07
N GLU A 68 -5.70 -14.68 2.73
CA GLU A 68 -5.06 -15.75 1.96
C GLU A 68 -4.04 -15.24 0.96
N ARG A 69 -4.33 -14.13 0.26
CA ARG A 69 -3.52 -13.70 -0.89
C ARG A 69 -3.18 -12.23 -0.83
N ILE A 70 -1.94 -11.91 -1.11
CA ILE A 70 -1.45 -10.55 -1.30
C ILE A 70 -1.53 -10.22 -2.79
N ARG A 71 -2.21 -9.12 -3.15
CA ARG A 71 -2.44 -8.69 -4.54
C ARG A 71 -1.99 -7.25 -4.71
N LEU A 72 -1.18 -7.00 -5.75
CA LEU A 72 -0.66 -5.69 -6.10
C LEU A 72 -1.20 -5.25 -7.45
N TRP A 73 -1.78 -4.06 -7.48
CA TRP A 73 -2.44 -3.47 -8.63
C TRP A 73 -1.81 -2.13 -9.02
N THR A 74 -1.83 -1.82 -10.31
CA THR A 74 -1.50 -0.51 -10.87
C THR A 74 -2.72 0.15 -11.47
N LEU A 75 -2.97 1.41 -11.11
CA LEU A 75 -3.99 2.23 -11.75
C LEU A 75 -3.48 2.66 -13.13
N VAL A 76 -4.20 2.27 -14.18
CA VAL A 76 -3.88 2.64 -15.57
C VAL A 76 -4.65 3.86 -16.04
N ASP A 77 -5.89 4.04 -15.55
CA ASP A 77 -6.73 5.18 -15.91
C ASP A 77 -7.76 5.46 -14.80
N ILE A 78 -7.64 6.64 -14.19
CA ILE A 78 -8.55 7.08 -13.13
C ILE A 78 -9.96 7.42 -13.64
N GLY A 79 -10.10 7.84 -14.90
CA GLY A 79 -11.38 8.24 -15.46
C GLY A 79 -12.30 7.06 -15.76
N THR A 80 -11.70 5.91 -16.08
CA THR A 80 -12.43 4.65 -16.29
C THR A 80 -12.38 3.72 -15.07
N GLY A 81 -11.55 4.02 -14.08
CA GLY A 81 -11.28 3.09 -12.98
C GLY A 81 -10.49 1.86 -13.44
N GLY A 82 -9.69 2.00 -14.50
CA GLY A 82 -8.90 0.90 -15.03
C GLY A 82 -7.76 0.55 -14.09
N TRP A 83 -7.74 -0.70 -13.62
CA TRP A 83 -6.65 -1.29 -12.85
C TRP A 83 -6.10 -2.52 -13.55
N THR A 84 -4.79 -2.73 -13.42
CA THR A 84 -4.10 -3.96 -13.85
C THR A 84 -3.57 -4.68 -12.61
N LEU A 85 -3.85 -5.98 -12.49
CA LEU A 85 -3.23 -6.82 -11.47
C LEU A 85 -1.80 -7.12 -11.92
N ASP A 86 -0.81 -6.58 -11.21
CA ASP A 86 0.60 -6.77 -11.54
C ASP A 86 1.11 -8.10 -10.99
N HIS A 87 0.84 -8.35 -9.71
CA HIS A 87 1.38 -9.49 -8.97
C HIS A 87 0.40 -10.03 -7.94
N GLN A 88 0.52 -11.33 -7.66
CA GLN A 88 -0.24 -12.03 -6.63
C GLN A 88 0.64 -13.09 -5.96
N LEU A 89 0.53 -13.19 -4.64
CA LEU A 89 1.23 -14.16 -3.81
C LEU A 89 0.26 -14.78 -2.81
N ASP A 90 0.29 -16.09 -2.64
CA ASP A 90 -0.43 -16.76 -1.55
C ASP A 90 0.39 -16.65 -0.25
N LEU A 91 -0.26 -16.32 0.87
CA LEU A 91 0.39 -16.17 2.18
C LEU A 91 1.03 -17.48 2.65
N GLU A 92 0.42 -18.63 2.33
CA GLU A 92 1.01 -19.94 2.63
C GLU A 92 2.39 -20.10 1.97
N ASN A 93 2.55 -19.64 0.72
CA ASN A 93 3.84 -19.70 0.03
C ASN A 93 4.87 -18.74 0.65
N LEU A 94 4.43 -17.57 1.15
CA LEU A 94 5.31 -16.65 1.87
C LEU A 94 5.80 -17.26 3.19
N TRP A 95 4.90 -17.88 3.96
CA TRP A 95 5.24 -18.55 5.22
C TRP A 95 6.10 -19.79 5.01
N ASP A 96 5.99 -20.45 3.84
CA ASP A 96 6.81 -21.60 3.48
C ASP A 96 8.22 -21.20 3.01
N GLU A 97 8.47 -19.91 2.73
CA GLU A 97 9.75 -19.40 2.24
C GLU A 97 10.83 -19.49 3.33
N ASP A 98 12.04 -19.95 2.95
CA ASP A 98 13.12 -20.25 3.90
C ASP A 98 13.57 -19.03 4.70
N GLY A 99 13.62 -17.86 4.06
CA GLY A 99 13.94 -16.58 4.70
C GLY A 99 12.88 -16.17 5.72
N PHE A 100 11.59 -16.32 5.39
CA PHE A 100 10.51 -16.05 6.34
C PHE A 100 10.59 -17.00 7.56
N LYS A 101 10.77 -18.30 7.34
CA LYS A 101 10.93 -19.30 8.42
C LYS A 101 12.14 -19.02 9.30
N ALA A 102 13.26 -18.61 8.71
CA ALA A 102 14.49 -18.30 9.44
C ALA A 102 14.32 -17.16 10.44
N MET A 103 13.35 -16.27 10.22
CA MET A 103 13.04 -15.16 11.13
C MET A 103 12.27 -15.59 12.39
N GLY A 104 11.61 -16.76 12.36
CA GLY A 104 10.79 -17.24 13.48
C GLY A 104 9.53 -16.41 13.75
N LEU A 105 9.05 -15.65 12.76
CA LEU A 105 7.75 -14.97 12.81
C LEU A 105 6.61 -16.01 12.77
N PRO A 106 5.46 -15.76 13.42
CA PRO A 106 4.33 -16.68 13.33
C PRO A 106 3.74 -16.72 11.91
N ASN A 107 3.04 -17.80 11.59
CA ASN A 107 2.31 -17.92 10.32
C ASN A 107 0.93 -17.24 10.44
N ASP A 108 0.93 -15.98 10.83
CA ASP A 108 -0.26 -15.15 10.98
C ASP A 108 -0.37 -14.15 9.83
N CYS A 109 -1.59 -13.72 9.51
CA CYS A 109 -1.80 -12.69 8.51
C CYS A 109 -1.15 -11.36 8.96
N PRO A 110 -0.16 -10.84 8.22
CA PRO A 110 0.48 -9.59 8.58
C PRO A 110 -0.44 -8.41 8.28
N ALA A 111 -0.11 -7.23 8.82
CA ALA A 111 -0.79 -5.98 8.48
C ALA A 111 -0.03 -5.22 7.39
N VAL A 112 -0.72 -4.72 6.37
CA VAL A 112 -0.12 -3.91 5.31
C VAL A 112 0.43 -2.61 5.88
N ALA A 113 1.68 -2.28 5.53
CA ALA A 113 2.33 -1.01 5.88
C ALA A 113 2.28 -0.03 4.71
N PHE A 114 3.14 -0.21 3.70
CA PHE A 114 3.22 0.66 2.52
C PHE A 114 3.90 -0.05 1.35
N ILE A 115 3.82 0.56 0.17
CA ILE A 115 4.52 0.13 -1.04
C ILE A 115 5.79 0.97 -1.18
N HIS A 116 6.91 0.34 -1.51
CA HIS A 116 8.17 1.06 -1.69
C HIS A 116 8.04 2.09 -2.80
N ARG A 117 8.64 3.27 -2.64
CA ARG A 117 8.42 4.38 -3.58
C ARG A 117 9.20 4.30 -4.88
N GLU A 118 10.38 3.69 -4.82
CA GLU A 118 11.31 3.63 -5.97
C GLU A 118 11.45 2.19 -6.51
N HIS A 119 10.73 1.22 -5.92
CA HIS A 119 10.78 -0.19 -6.31
C HIS A 119 9.36 -0.75 -6.32
N ALA A 120 8.73 -0.79 -7.49
CA ALA A 120 7.32 -1.09 -7.66
C ALA A 120 6.85 -2.41 -7.03
N THR A 121 7.73 -3.42 -7.00
CA THR A 121 7.39 -4.76 -6.54
C THR A 121 7.59 -4.96 -5.04
N MET A 122 8.20 -4.00 -4.33
CA MET A 122 8.54 -4.17 -2.93
C MET A 122 7.40 -3.67 -2.02
N ALA A 123 6.77 -4.60 -1.29
CA ALA A 123 5.70 -4.31 -0.35
C ALA A 123 6.15 -4.54 1.09
N TYR A 124 5.74 -3.66 2.00
CA TYR A 124 6.11 -3.69 3.41
C TYR A 124 4.92 -4.07 4.29
N PHE A 125 5.21 -4.82 5.34
CA PHE A 125 4.20 -5.37 6.24
C PHE A 125 4.66 -5.30 7.70
N PHE A 126 3.71 -5.04 8.60
CA PHE A 126 3.88 -5.17 10.03
C PHE A 126 3.49 -6.56 10.51
N GLN A 127 4.31 -7.12 11.37
CA GLN A 127 3.95 -8.28 12.15
C GLN A 127 4.68 -8.23 13.49
N GLU A 128 3.90 -8.30 14.58
CA GLU A 128 4.41 -8.05 15.93
C GLU A 128 5.17 -6.70 16.01
N SER A 129 6.44 -6.70 16.43
CA SER A 129 7.31 -5.51 16.48
C SER A 129 8.28 -5.44 15.29
N GLN A 130 7.89 -6.01 14.15
CA GLN A 130 8.76 -6.17 12.99
C GLN A 130 8.10 -5.54 11.76
N LEU A 131 8.91 -4.83 10.98
CA LEU A 131 8.58 -4.35 9.64
C LEU A 131 9.42 -5.15 8.66
N PHE A 132 8.80 -6.03 7.89
CA PHE A 132 9.47 -6.79 6.86
C PHE A 132 8.99 -6.38 5.47
N HIS A 133 9.74 -6.78 4.45
CA HIS A 133 9.34 -6.55 3.08
C HIS A 133 9.50 -7.78 2.19
N VAL A 134 8.63 -7.83 1.19
CA VAL A 134 8.50 -8.92 0.22
C VAL A 134 8.63 -8.33 -1.17
N ASP A 135 9.41 -9.00 -2.01
CA ASP A 135 9.37 -8.77 -3.45
C ASP A 135 8.16 -9.49 -4.04
N MET A 136 7.11 -8.75 -4.34
CA MET A 136 5.86 -9.26 -4.90
C MET A 136 6.04 -9.96 -6.25
N SER A 137 7.12 -9.67 -6.99
CA SER A 137 7.36 -10.29 -8.30
C SER A 137 7.94 -11.70 -8.21
N THR A 138 8.69 -11.97 -7.14
CA THR A 138 9.36 -13.25 -6.91
C THR A 138 8.75 -14.03 -5.74
N GLY A 139 7.93 -13.39 -4.93
CA GLY A 139 7.40 -13.94 -3.67
C GLY A 139 8.46 -14.05 -2.57
N LYS A 140 9.65 -13.47 -2.77
CA LYS A 140 10.77 -13.62 -1.84
C LYS A 140 10.66 -12.68 -0.66
N PHE A 141 10.85 -13.24 0.54
CA PHE A 141 11.18 -12.46 1.72
C PHE A 141 12.58 -11.86 1.57
N MET A 142 12.74 -10.58 1.91
CA MET A 142 13.98 -9.85 1.64
C MET A 142 14.78 -9.54 2.92
N ASP A 143 14.19 -8.78 3.84
CA ASP A 143 14.81 -8.44 5.12
C ASP A 143 13.76 -7.97 6.13
N VAL A 144 14.15 -7.94 7.40
CA VAL A 144 13.36 -7.38 8.49
C VAL A 144 14.06 -6.20 9.15
N GLN A 145 13.25 -5.25 9.60
CA GLN A 145 13.70 -4.19 10.48
C GLN A 145 12.90 -4.27 11.77
N TYR A 146 13.62 -4.29 12.89
CA TYR A 146 12.99 -4.16 14.19
C TYR A 146 12.34 -2.78 14.29
N PHE A 147 11.03 -2.77 14.49
CA PHE A 147 10.24 -1.56 14.50
C PHE A 147 9.42 -1.52 15.79
N MET A 148 10.04 -0.97 16.84
CA MET A 148 9.42 -0.87 18.14
C MET A 148 8.50 0.35 18.20
N MET A 149 7.23 0.18 17.84
CA MET A 149 6.21 1.22 18.01
C MET A 149 5.31 0.88 19.21
N ASN A 150 5.77 1.28 20.40
CA ASN A 150 5.07 1.04 21.66
C ASN A 150 3.73 1.81 21.77
N ASN A 151 3.54 2.86 20.96
CA ASN A 151 2.30 3.62 20.88
C ASN A 151 2.13 4.18 19.45
N PRO A 152 1.01 3.90 18.76
CA PRO A 152 -0.14 3.10 19.22
C PRO A 152 0.20 1.60 19.33
N PRO A 153 -0.58 0.82 20.11
CA PRO A 153 -0.41 -0.64 20.21
C PRO A 153 -0.41 -1.35 18.84
N ALA A 154 0.16 -2.56 18.80
CA ALA A 154 0.30 -3.36 17.58
C ALA A 154 -1.01 -3.56 16.80
N ASP A 155 -2.16 -3.62 17.49
CA ASP A 155 -3.48 -3.76 16.84
C ASP A 155 -3.84 -2.59 15.93
N TYR A 156 -3.22 -1.42 16.14
CA TYR A 156 -3.41 -0.26 15.29
C TYR A 156 -2.42 -0.23 14.12
N HIS A 157 -1.32 -0.99 14.17
CA HIS A 157 -0.27 -0.94 13.16
C HIS A 157 -0.85 -1.37 11.81
N SER A 158 -0.89 -0.41 10.89
CA SER A 158 -1.59 -0.54 9.62
C SER A 158 -1.13 0.57 8.68
N SER A 159 -1.60 0.52 7.45
CA SER A 159 -1.27 1.52 6.45
C SER A 159 -1.73 2.92 6.84
N ARG A 160 -2.65 3.11 7.80
CA ARG A 160 -3.02 4.46 8.28
C ARG A 160 -1.90 5.19 9.02
N PHE A 161 -0.93 4.47 9.58
CA PHE A 161 0.08 5.06 10.48
C PHE A 161 1.41 5.37 9.79
N VAL A 162 1.66 4.79 8.62
CA VAL A 162 2.92 4.97 7.91
C VAL A 162 2.71 5.48 6.50
N ARG A 163 3.53 6.46 6.14
CA ARG A 163 3.55 7.09 4.82
C ARG A 163 5.00 7.23 4.40
N PRO A 164 5.44 6.61 3.30
CA PRO A 164 6.80 6.78 2.83
C PRO A 164 6.93 8.18 2.20
N TRP A 165 7.71 9.07 2.80
CA TRP A 165 7.97 10.43 2.29
C TRP A 165 9.44 10.62 1.91
N LYS A 166 9.72 11.43 0.87
CA LYS A 166 11.10 11.84 0.54
C LYS A 166 11.27 13.17 1.23
N LEU A 167 12.00 13.15 2.33
CA LEU A 167 12.29 14.38 3.04
C LEU A 167 13.48 15.07 2.35
N PRO A 168 13.42 16.39 2.12
CA PRO A 168 14.56 17.11 1.57
C PRO A 168 15.75 17.04 2.54
N GLN A 169 16.96 16.92 2.00
CA GLN A 169 18.19 16.81 2.80
C GLN A 169 18.41 18.00 3.74
N SER A 170 17.88 19.18 3.38
CA SER A 170 17.95 20.40 4.18
C SER A 170 17.30 20.25 5.56
N LEU A 171 16.33 19.34 5.74
CA LEU A 171 15.74 19.07 7.05
C LEU A 171 16.70 18.39 8.03
N PHE A 172 17.80 17.83 7.52
CA PHE A 172 18.81 17.12 8.30
C PHE A 172 20.15 17.84 8.34
N SER A 173 20.23 19.02 7.72
CA SER A 173 21.40 19.89 7.74
C SER A 173 21.24 20.85 8.93
N GLY A 174 21.56 20.36 10.13
CA GLY A 174 21.63 21.19 11.35
C GLY A 174 22.81 22.16 11.32
#